data_AF-A0A5C4RA03-F1
#
_entry.id   AF-A0A5C4RA03-F1
#
_cell.length_a   1.000
_cell.length_b   1.000
_cell.length_c   1.000
_cell.angle_alpha   90.00
_cell.angle_beta   90.00
_cell.angle_gamma   90.00
#
_symmetry.space_group_name_H-M   'P 1'
#
loop_
_entity.id
_entity.type
_entity.pdbx_description
1 polymer ?
#
loop_
_entity_poly.entity_id
_entity_poly.type
_entity_poly.pdbx_seq_one_letter_code
_entity_poly.pdbx_strand_id
1 'polypeptide(L)'
;MLSLLVPRAGTLMLALAGAATFHLLGLPLPFLFGPMSFCLAAALTGARLRGMGPVSVGARTILGVAVGASITPQVVAQIPQMALSVALVPVYVLLIGLIGVPFFRRLGFDPATSYYAAMPGGLQDMVIFGQEAGADVRALSLIHATRVAVLVTIAPAILVWLYDAPLTGAMGAPLRDFGAGQLGWMAVSAIVGWKGGEYLGLFGASILGPMITTAALSMAGIITQRPPAEAIMLAQLFIGIGIGVQYVGVTLRELRMFVLSGLAFVMVLAVLAAAFTEFVVLTGLARPLEGFLAFAPGGQAELTVLAIVVGADLGFVVLHHLTRIVVVITGAPLMARYMGVPRPVRRRP
;
A
#
# COMPACT_ATOMS: atom_id res chain seq x y z
N MET A 1 8.75 26.69 13.60
CA MET A 1 8.79 26.07 12.26
C MET A 1 10.18 25.56 11.86
N LEU A 2 11.26 26.35 12.03
CA LEU A 2 12.65 25.93 11.73
C LEU A 2 13.10 24.63 12.45
N SER A 3 12.68 24.41 13.69
CA SER A 3 12.98 23.18 14.47
C SER A 3 12.34 21.90 13.93
N LEU A 4 11.34 21.99 13.04
CA LEU A 4 10.72 20.85 12.36
C LEU A 4 11.33 20.58 10.98
N LEU A 5 11.96 21.59 10.36
CA LEU A 5 12.52 21.50 9.02
C LEU A 5 13.85 20.74 8.99
N VAL A 6 14.71 20.94 9.99
CA VAL A 6 16.02 20.29 10.05
C VAL A 6 15.92 18.75 10.05
N PRO A 7 15.07 18.11 10.88
CA PRO A 7 14.94 16.65 10.86
C PRO A 7 14.32 16.11 9.56
N ARG A 8 13.42 16.87 8.93
CA ARG A 8 12.85 16.49 7.63
C ARG A 8 13.89 16.59 6.51
N ALA A 9 14.68 17.66 6.47
CA ALA A 9 15.77 17.79 5.51
C ALA A 9 16.79 16.64 5.65
N GLY A 10 17.19 16.31 6.89
CA GLY A 10 18.07 15.16 7.15
C GLY A 10 17.46 13.83 6.70
N THR A 11 16.16 13.62 6.94
CA THR A 11 15.44 12.42 6.46
C THR A 11 15.44 12.35 4.93
N LEU A 12 15.21 13.48 4.24
CA LEU A 12 15.21 13.53 2.78
C LEU A 12 16.60 13.27 2.20
N MET A 13 17.65 13.86 2.77
CA MET A 13 19.04 13.65 2.34
C MET A 13 19.43 12.18 2.48
N LEU A 14 19.09 11.56 3.62
CA LEU A 14 19.32 10.15 3.86
C LEU A 14 18.56 9.26 2.87
N ALA A 15 17.31 9.61 2.57
CA ALA A 15 16.49 8.92 1.60
C ALA A 15 17.05 9.00 0.16
N LEU A 16 17.51 10.19 -0.24
CA LEU A 16 18.16 10.41 -1.53
C LEU A 16 19.51 9.69 -1.63
N ALA A 17 20.29 9.67 -0.54
CA ALA A 17 21.54 8.90 -0.48
C ALA A 17 21.27 7.39 -0.66
N GLY A 18 20.22 6.87 -0.03
CA GLY A 18 19.78 5.49 -0.23
C GLY A 18 19.36 5.23 -1.68
N ALA A 19 18.54 6.11 -2.26
CA ALA A 19 18.11 5.97 -3.65
C ALA A 19 19.29 6.00 -4.63
N ALA A 20 20.23 6.93 -4.45
CA ALA A 20 21.45 7.03 -5.24
C ALA A 20 22.32 5.77 -5.10
N THR A 21 22.50 5.27 -3.88
CA THR A 21 23.29 4.05 -3.61
C THR A 21 22.69 2.84 -4.34
N PHE A 22 21.38 2.64 -4.22
CA PHE A 22 20.71 1.55 -4.92
C PHE A 22 20.79 1.70 -6.44
N HIS A 23 20.66 2.94 -6.95
CA HIS A 23 20.76 3.21 -8.37
C HIS A 23 22.15 2.91 -8.93
N LEU A 24 23.21 3.35 -8.22
CA LEU A 24 24.61 3.11 -8.62
C LEU A 24 25.01 1.64 -8.55
N LEU A 25 24.45 0.89 -7.60
CA LEU A 25 24.70 -0.55 -7.44
C LEU A 25 23.83 -1.41 -8.38
N GLY A 26 22.97 -0.81 -9.20
CA GLY A 26 22.04 -1.55 -10.06
C GLY A 26 21.02 -2.40 -9.28
N LEU A 27 20.73 -2.03 -8.03
CA LEU A 27 19.74 -2.72 -7.21
C LEU A 27 18.33 -2.36 -7.69
N PRO A 28 17.35 -3.30 -7.58
CA PRO A 28 15.99 -3.06 -8.03
C PRO A 28 15.33 -1.90 -7.27
N LEU A 29 14.30 -1.29 -7.87
CA LEU A 29 13.44 -0.27 -7.25
C LEU A 29 14.20 0.76 -6.37
N PRO A 30 15.22 1.46 -6.91
CA PRO A 30 16.12 2.28 -6.10
C PRO A 30 15.39 3.37 -5.32
N PHE A 31 14.36 3.96 -5.92
CA PHE A 31 13.56 5.01 -5.29
C PHE A 31 12.57 4.48 -4.25
N LEU A 32 12.37 3.17 -4.10
CA LEU A 32 11.56 2.60 -3.03
C LEU A 32 12.45 1.96 -1.94
N PHE A 33 13.38 1.10 -2.35
CA PHE A 33 14.22 0.37 -1.40
C PHE A 33 15.33 1.17 -0.79
N GLY A 34 15.99 2.01 -1.59
CA GLY A 34 17.02 2.92 -1.11
C GLY A 34 16.55 3.74 0.08
N PRO A 35 15.49 4.57 -0.06
CA PRO A 35 15.00 5.38 1.04
C PRO A 35 14.44 4.56 2.20
N MET A 36 13.73 3.46 1.93
CA MET A 36 13.23 2.59 3.00
C MET A 36 14.38 2.02 3.85
N SER A 37 15.40 1.45 3.21
CA SER A 37 16.51 0.77 3.89
C SER A 37 17.37 1.76 4.67
N PHE A 38 17.70 2.91 4.08
CA PHE A 38 18.51 3.91 4.74
C PHE A 38 17.76 4.58 5.91
N CYS A 39 16.49 4.96 5.71
CA CYS A 39 15.68 5.51 6.81
C CYS A 39 15.44 4.47 7.91
N LEU A 40 15.21 3.20 7.57
CA LEU A 40 15.07 2.12 8.55
C LEU A 40 16.36 1.94 9.36
N ALA A 41 17.52 1.83 8.69
CA ALA A 41 18.81 1.66 9.35
C ALA A 41 19.10 2.82 10.32
N ALA A 42 18.90 4.07 9.87
CA ALA A 42 19.09 5.22 10.74
C ALA A 42 18.07 5.28 11.89
N ALA A 43 16.81 4.90 11.65
CA ALA A 43 15.81 4.83 12.72
C ALA A 43 16.20 3.81 13.80
N LEU A 44 16.74 2.65 13.40
CA LEU A 44 17.21 1.60 14.31
C LEU A 44 18.48 1.98 15.09
N THR A 45 19.34 2.85 14.54
CA THR A 45 20.50 3.40 15.26
C THR A 45 20.15 4.61 16.14
N GLY A 46 18.87 4.97 16.25
CA GLY A 46 18.39 6.03 17.13
C GLY A 46 18.38 7.43 16.51
N ALA A 47 18.57 7.55 15.19
CA ALA A 47 18.48 8.84 14.52
C ALA A 47 17.05 9.41 14.62
N ARG A 48 16.96 10.72 14.85
CA ARG A 48 15.68 11.44 14.93
C ARG A 48 15.18 11.78 13.52
N LEU A 49 14.56 10.80 12.86
CA LEU A 49 13.92 11.03 11.57
C LEU A 49 12.50 11.58 11.73
N ARG A 50 12.02 12.28 10.69
CA ARG A 50 10.63 12.74 10.62
C ARG A 50 10.07 12.50 9.23
N GLY A 51 8.85 11.97 9.17
CA GLY A 51 8.12 11.81 7.92
C GLY A 51 7.78 13.16 7.27
N MET A 52 7.42 13.09 5.98
CA MET A 52 7.13 14.27 5.16
C MET A 52 5.66 14.72 5.23
N GLY A 53 4.87 14.10 6.10
CA GLY A 53 3.50 14.51 6.42
C GLY A 53 2.63 14.63 5.15
N PRO A 54 1.99 15.79 4.90
CA PRO A 54 1.14 15.99 3.72
C PRO A 54 1.83 15.72 2.37
N VAL A 55 3.15 15.88 2.28
CA VAL A 55 3.89 15.59 1.03
C VAL A 55 3.88 14.09 0.74
N SER A 56 4.10 13.25 1.76
CA SER A 56 4.00 11.78 1.59
C SER A 56 2.59 11.34 1.24
N VAL A 57 1.56 12.01 1.79
CA VAL A 57 0.16 11.73 1.44
C VAL A 57 -0.13 12.18 0.00
N GLY A 58 0.29 13.37 -0.39
CA GLY A 58 0.15 13.89 -1.76
C GLY A 58 0.88 13.04 -2.79
N ALA A 59 2.07 12.52 -2.47
CA ALA A 59 2.83 11.65 -3.37
C ALA A 59 2.08 10.36 -3.73
N ARG A 60 1.19 9.87 -2.85
CA ARG A 60 0.34 8.69 -3.14
C ARG A 60 -0.73 8.96 -4.19
N THR A 61 -1.11 10.22 -4.39
CA THR A 61 -2.07 10.59 -5.45
C THR A 61 -1.57 10.22 -6.83
N ILE A 62 -0.24 10.26 -7.03
CA ILE A 62 0.40 9.84 -8.28
C ILE A 62 0.10 8.38 -8.59
N LEU A 63 0.09 7.50 -7.58
CA LEU A 63 -0.27 6.09 -7.77
C LEU A 63 -1.76 5.93 -8.06
N GLY A 64 -2.61 6.73 -7.43
CA GLY A 64 -4.03 6.78 -7.77
C GLY A 64 -4.25 7.16 -9.23
N VAL A 65 -3.58 8.21 -9.71
CA VAL A 65 -3.60 8.61 -11.13
C VAL A 65 -3.04 7.50 -12.02
N ALA A 66 -1.92 6.87 -11.66
CA ALA A 66 -1.33 5.78 -12.45
C ALA A 66 -2.28 4.58 -12.62
N VAL A 67 -2.98 4.22 -11.55
CA VAL A 67 -3.99 3.17 -11.58
C VAL A 67 -5.20 3.61 -12.39
N GLY A 68 -5.76 4.79 -12.12
CA GLY A 68 -6.93 5.29 -12.82
C GLY A 68 -6.71 5.43 -14.33
N ALA A 69 -5.51 5.88 -14.74
CA ALA A 69 -5.12 5.97 -16.15
C ALA A 69 -4.96 4.60 -16.82
N SER A 70 -4.88 3.51 -16.04
CA SER A 70 -4.85 2.14 -16.55
C SER A 70 -6.25 1.51 -16.65
N ILE A 71 -7.30 2.20 -16.16
CA ILE A 71 -8.70 1.74 -16.29
C ILE A 71 -9.26 2.29 -17.60
N THR A 72 -9.14 1.47 -18.65
CA THR A 72 -9.66 1.78 -19.98
C THR A 72 -10.99 1.05 -20.25
N PRO A 73 -11.77 1.45 -21.26
CA PRO A 73 -12.96 0.71 -21.67
C PRO A 73 -12.71 -0.78 -21.95
N GLN A 74 -11.53 -1.12 -22.47
CA GLN A 74 -11.12 -2.49 -22.75
C GLN A 74 -10.92 -3.29 -21.45
N VAL A 75 -10.30 -2.69 -20.43
CA VAL A 75 -10.13 -3.32 -19.11
C VAL A 75 -11.49 -3.50 -18.43
N VAL A 76 -12.38 -2.51 -18.52
CA VAL A 76 -13.73 -2.59 -17.96
C VAL A 76 -14.54 -3.72 -18.61
N ALA A 77 -14.40 -3.92 -19.92
CA ALA A 77 -15.04 -5.03 -20.62
C ALA A 77 -14.55 -6.41 -20.17
N GLN A 78 -13.38 -6.50 -19.53
CA GLN A 78 -12.83 -7.75 -19.00
C GLN A 78 -13.25 -8.04 -17.55
N ILE A 79 -13.87 -7.08 -16.85
CA ILE A 79 -14.32 -7.26 -15.45
C ILE A 79 -15.16 -8.53 -15.23
N PRO A 80 -16.13 -8.90 -16.11
CA PRO A 80 -16.92 -10.12 -15.92
C PRO A 80 -16.07 -11.39 -15.85
N GLN A 81 -14.92 -11.43 -16.54
CA GLN A 81 -14.01 -12.57 -16.54
C GLN A 81 -13.26 -12.68 -15.20
N MET A 82 -13.03 -11.53 -14.54
CA MET A 82 -12.36 -11.44 -13.23
C MET A 82 -13.34 -11.62 -12.06
N ALA A 83 -14.66 -11.63 -12.31
CA ALA A 83 -15.68 -11.58 -11.27
C ALA A 83 -15.56 -12.73 -10.27
N LEU A 84 -15.26 -13.94 -10.73
CA LEU A 84 -15.17 -15.11 -9.85
C LEU A 84 -13.93 -15.06 -8.95
N SER A 85 -12.77 -14.65 -9.47
CA SER A 85 -11.57 -14.48 -8.63
C SER A 85 -11.75 -13.33 -7.62
N VAL A 86 -12.39 -12.24 -8.03
CA VAL A 86 -12.72 -11.11 -7.16
C VAL A 86 -13.71 -11.52 -6.06
N ALA A 87 -14.67 -12.41 -6.37
CA ALA A 87 -15.61 -12.94 -5.39
C ALA A 87 -14.95 -13.81 -4.30
N LEU A 88 -13.71 -14.27 -4.51
CA LEU A 88 -12.93 -14.96 -3.47
C LEU A 88 -12.32 -13.98 -2.45
N VAL A 89 -12.22 -12.68 -2.77
CA VAL A 89 -11.60 -11.69 -1.88
C VAL A 89 -12.33 -11.57 -0.54
N PRO A 90 -13.68 -11.50 -0.46
CA PRO A 90 -14.39 -11.56 0.81
C PRO A 90 -14.05 -12.81 1.66
N VAL A 91 -13.96 -13.98 1.02
CA VAL A 91 -13.60 -15.23 1.69
C VAL A 91 -12.16 -15.17 2.22
N TYR A 92 -11.24 -14.65 1.41
CA TYR A 92 -9.85 -14.44 1.78
C TYR A 92 -9.71 -13.51 3.01
N VAL A 93 -10.39 -12.35 2.99
CA VAL A 93 -10.40 -11.41 4.11
C VAL A 93 -11.01 -12.04 5.37
N LEU A 94 -12.09 -12.81 5.22
CA LEU A 94 -12.72 -13.52 6.33
C LEU A 94 -11.75 -14.51 6.98
N LEU A 95 -11.06 -15.34 6.18
CA LEU A 95 -10.08 -16.30 6.69
C LEU A 95 -8.91 -15.61 7.40
N ILE A 96 -8.42 -14.49 6.85
CA ILE A 96 -7.40 -13.66 7.51
C ILE A 96 -7.90 -13.20 8.88
N GLY A 97 -9.15 -12.77 9.01
CA GLY A 97 -9.75 -12.40 10.28
C GLY A 97 -9.87 -13.56 11.26
N LEU A 98 -10.41 -14.69 10.80
CA LEU A 98 -10.64 -15.88 11.62
C LEU A 98 -9.33 -16.47 12.16
N ILE A 99 -8.21 -16.33 11.44
CA ILE A 99 -6.91 -16.80 11.87
C ILE A 99 -6.16 -15.71 12.65
N GLY A 100 -6.12 -14.49 12.10
CA GLY A 100 -5.31 -13.40 12.59
C GLY A 100 -5.79 -12.81 13.91
N VAL A 101 -7.11 -12.65 14.10
CA VAL A 101 -7.61 -12.10 15.37
C VAL A 101 -7.27 -13.04 16.54
N PRO A 102 -7.57 -14.35 16.48
CA PRO A 102 -7.15 -15.27 17.54
C PRO A 102 -5.63 -15.39 17.68
N PHE A 103 -4.86 -15.21 16.60
CA PHE A 103 -3.38 -15.18 16.65
C PHE A 103 -2.89 -14.03 17.54
N PHE A 104 -3.32 -12.78 17.27
CA PHE A 104 -2.92 -11.64 18.08
C PHE A 104 -3.51 -11.68 19.49
N ARG A 105 -4.73 -12.20 19.67
CA ARG A 105 -5.31 -12.40 21.02
C ARG A 105 -4.47 -13.34 21.89
N ARG A 106 -3.93 -14.43 21.32
CA ARG A 106 -3.04 -15.35 22.05
C ARG A 106 -1.69 -14.74 22.41
N LEU A 107 -1.23 -13.75 21.65
CA LEU A 107 -0.02 -12.98 21.95
C LEU A 107 -0.25 -11.88 23.01
N GLY A 108 -1.48 -11.73 23.52
CA GLY A 108 -1.81 -10.83 24.62
C GLY A 108 -2.26 -9.42 24.19
N PHE A 109 -2.50 -9.18 22.90
CA PHE A 109 -3.04 -7.91 22.42
C PHE A 109 -4.51 -7.74 22.80
N ASP A 110 -4.95 -6.51 23.04
CA ASP A 110 -6.36 -6.21 23.29
C ASP A 110 -7.24 -6.50 22.04
N PRO A 111 -8.57 -6.58 22.18
CA PRO A 111 -9.46 -6.92 21.07
C PRO A 111 -9.37 -5.96 19.88
N ALA A 112 -9.27 -4.66 20.11
CA ALA A 112 -9.19 -3.67 19.04
C ALA A 112 -7.86 -3.82 18.29
N THR A 113 -6.73 -3.86 19.01
CA THR A 113 -5.41 -4.07 18.39
C THR A 113 -5.35 -5.38 17.63
N SER A 114 -5.90 -6.47 18.19
CA SER A 114 -5.91 -7.78 17.52
C SER A 114 -6.70 -7.77 16.21
N TYR A 115 -7.85 -7.10 16.19
CA TYR A 115 -8.67 -6.97 14.99
C TYR A 115 -7.94 -6.17 13.91
N TYR A 116 -7.53 -4.95 14.22
CA TYR A 116 -6.94 -4.06 13.23
C TYR A 116 -5.55 -4.52 12.77
N ALA A 117 -4.75 -5.15 13.64
CA ALA A 117 -3.48 -5.77 13.25
C ALA A 117 -3.66 -6.92 12.26
N ALA A 118 -4.72 -7.73 12.43
CA ALA A 118 -5.01 -8.86 11.56
C ALA A 118 -5.50 -8.43 10.17
N MET A 119 -6.32 -7.39 10.11
CA MET A 119 -6.99 -7.02 8.86
C MET A 119 -6.00 -6.59 7.76
N PRO A 120 -6.18 -7.09 6.51
CA PRO A 120 -5.33 -6.74 5.38
C PRO A 120 -5.77 -5.39 4.78
N GLY A 121 -5.52 -4.29 5.51
CA GLY A 121 -5.78 -2.92 5.08
C GLY A 121 -4.52 -2.06 4.95
N GLY A 122 -4.65 -0.84 4.40
CA GLY A 122 -3.55 0.13 4.34
C GLY A 122 -3.04 0.50 5.74
N LEU A 123 -1.72 0.64 5.90
CA LEU A 123 -1.08 0.91 7.20
C LEU A 123 -1.71 2.13 7.90
N GLN A 124 -1.87 3.24 7.18
CA GLN A 124 -2.37 4.47 7.77
C GLN A 124 -3.82 4.33 8.23
N ASP A 125 -4.64 3.65 7.45
CA ASP A 125 -6.05 3.57 7.75
C ASP A 125 -6.36 2.58 8.89
N MET A 126 -5.64 1.45 8.95
CA MET A 126 -5.78 0.51 10.07
C MET A 126 -5.35 1.15 11.39
N VAL A 127 -4.33 2.01 11.35
CA VAL A 127 -3.92 2.80 12.52
C VAL A 127 -5.01 3.80 12.93
N ILE A 128 -5.63 4.50 11.98
CA ILE A 128 -6.71 5.46 12.26
C ILE A 128 -7.93 4.75 12.88
N PHE A 129 -8.42 3.69 12.23
CA PHE A 129 -9.58 2.94 12.75
C PHE A 129 -9.29 2.25 14.07
N GLY A 130 -8.07 1.71 14.22
CA GLY A 130 -7.60 1.17 15.47
C GLY A 130 -7.62 2.23 16.57
N GLN A 131 -7.06 3.41 16.31
CA GLN A 131 -7.04 4.51 17.28
C GLN A 131 -8.46 4.92 17.70
N GLU A 132 -9.38 5.04 16.75
CA GLU A 132 -10.79 5.34 17.01
C GLU A 132 -11.49 4.27 17.86
N ALA A 133 -11.08 3.01 17.71
CA ALA A 133 -11.57 1.87 18.48
C ALA A 133 -10.79 1.61 19.78
N GLY A 134 -9.82 2.48 20.13
CA GLY A 134 -9.02 2.36 21.36
C GLY A 134 -7.86 1.36 21.29
N ALA A 135 -7.42 0.97 20.10
CA ALA A 135 -6.26 0.10 19.89
C ALA A 135 -4.93 0.80 20.22
N ASP A 136 -3.90 0.00 20.46
CA ASP A 136 -2.51 0.45 20.58
C ASP A 136 -1.98 0.88 19.20
N VAL A 137 -1.98 2.19 18.99
CA VAL A 137 -1.47 2.86 17.78
C VAL A 137 -0.03 2.48 17.48
N ARG A 138 0.81 2.29 18.50
CA ARG A 138 2.23 1.96 18.34
C ARG A 138 2.41 0.53 17.86
N ALA A 139 1.65 -0.40 18.45
CA ALA A 139 1.60 -1.79 17.99
C ALA A 139 1.13 -1.89 16.54
N LEU A 140 0.00 -1.26 16.19
CA LEU A 140 -0.54 -1.27 14.83
C LEU A 140 0.43 -0.70 13.81
N SER A 141 1.06 0.43 14.14
CA SER A 141 2.04 1.08 13.26
C SER A 141 3.20 0.15 12.97
N LEU A 142 3.79 -0.48 14.00
CA LEU A 142 4.94 -1.36 13.83
C LEU A 142 4.58 -2.69 13.17
N ILE A 143 3.43 -3.30 13.48
CA ILE A 143 2.98 -4.55 12.85
C ILE A 143 2.73 -4.34 11.35
N HIS A 144 1.97 -3.30 10.96
CA HIS A 144 1.72 -3.03 9.55
C HIS A 144 2.97 -2.51 8.82
N ALA A 145 3.82 -1.72 9.47
CA ALA A 145 5.09 -1.29 8.89
C ALA A 145 6.01 -2.49 8.63
N THR A 146 6.04 -3.46 9.55
CA THR A 146 6.80 -4.71 9.39
C THR A 146 6.26 -5.50 8.21
N ARG A 147 4.93 -5.67 8.12
CA ARG A 147 4.30 -6.36 6.99
C ARG A 147 4.66 -5.71 5.66
N VAL A 148 4.55 -4.38 5.56
CA VAL A 148 4.88 -3.64 4.34
C VAL A 148 6.37 -3.75 4.04
N ALA A 149 7.26 -3.56 5.01
CA ALA A 149 8.70 -3.67 4.81
C ALA A 149 9.12 -5.06 4.31
N VAL A 150 8.58 -6.12 4.92
CA VAL A 150 8.86 -7.51 4.52
C VAL A 150 8.38 -7.76 3.09
N LEU A 151 7.17 -7.32 2.74
CA LEU A 151 6.63 -7.52 1.40
C LEU A 151 7.35 -6.72 0.34
N VAL A 152 7.64 -5.45 0.64
CA VAL A 152 8.43 -4.60 -0.25
C VAL A 152 9.75 -5.31 -0.53
N THR A 153 10.45 -5.85 0.47
CA THR A 153 11.74 -6.56 0.29
C THR A 153 11.62 -7.90 -0.42
N ILE A 154 10.67 -8.77 -0.03
CA ILE A 154 10.63 -10.16 -0.49
C ILE A 154 9.86 -10.31 -1.81
N ALA A 155 8.76 -9.57 -2.02
CA ALA A 155 7.90 -9.76 -3.19
C ALA A 155 8.65 -9.60 -4.53
N PRO A 156 9.49 -8.58 -4.77
CA PRO A 156 10.25 -8.50 -6.01
C PRO A 156 11.26 -9.63 -6.19
N ALA A 157 11.83 -10.21 -5.14
CA ALA A 157 12.66 -11.40 -5.28
C ALA A 157 11.82 -12.60 -5.78
N ILE A 158 10.60 -12.77 -5.25
CA ILE A 158 9.66 -13.77 -5.75
C ILE A 158 9.29 -13.48 -7.21
N LEU A 159 9.01 -12.23 -7.57
CA LEU A 159 8.67 -11.83 -8.94
C LEU A 159 9.78 -12.22 -9.93
N VAL A 160 11.04 -11.91 -9.60
CA VAL A 160 12.17 -12.23 -10.48
C VAL A 160 12.47 -13.73 -10.50
N TRP A 161 12.55 -14.38 -9.34
CA TRP A 161 13.06 -15.76 -9.27
C TRP A 161 12.00 -16.84 -9.50
N LEU A 162 10.74 -16.59 -9.14
CA LEU A 162 9.66 -17.56 -9.27
C LEU A 162 8.81 -17.32 -10.53
N TYR A 163 8.55 -16.05 -10.86
CA TYR A 163 7.67 -15.68 -11.98
C TYR A 163 8.42 -15.24 -13.23
N ASP A 164 9.75 -15.25 -13.21
CA ASP A 164 10.62 -14.75 -14.30
C ASP A 164 10.20 -13.35 -14.79
N ALA A 165 9.73 -12.52 -13.85
CA ALA A 165 9.18 -11.19 -14.13
C ALA A 165 10.26 -10.13 -13.89
N PRO A 166 10.91 -9.60 -14.93
CA PRO A 166 11.95 -8.60 -14.76
C PRO A 166 11.37 -7.30 -14.21
N LEU A 167 12.08 -6.67 -13.28
CA LEU A 167 11.69 -5.40 -12.66
C LEU A 167 12.05 -4.19 -13.55
N THR A 168 11.99 -4.37 -14.87
CA THR A 168 12.39 -3.40 -15.89
C THR A 168 11.21 -2.87 -16.69
N GLY A 169 9.97 -3.21 -16.32
CA GLY A 169 8.79 -2.69 -16.98
C GLY A 169 8.77 -1.17 -16.96
N ALA A 170 8.31 -0.58 -18.07
CA ALA A 170 8.24 0.86 -18.21
C ALA A 170 7.28 1.44 -17.16
N MET A 171 7.83 2.07 -16.12
CA MET A 171 7.03 2.72 -15.09
C MET A 171 6.09 3.78 -15.68
N GLY A 172 6.59 4.49 -16.70
CA GLY A 172 5.89 5.47 -17.52
C GLY A 172 6.84 6.00 -18.59
N ALA A 173 6.34 6.86 -19.48
CA ALA A 173 7.22 7.59 -20.39
C ALA A 173 8.02 8.67 -19.62
N PRO A 174 9.18 9.09 -20.13
CA PRO A 174 9.91 10.25 -19.59
C PRO A 174 9.05 11.51 -19.57
N LEU A 175 9.21 12.36 -18.54
CA LEU A 175 8.43 13.60 -18.38
C LEU A 175 8.51 14.53 -19.60
N ARG A 176 9.65 14.56 -20.27
CA ARG A 176 9.88 15.36 -21.48
C ARG A 176 8.96 15.01 -22.66
N ASP A 177 8.37 13.82 -22.65
CA ASP A 177 7.50 13.33 -23.73
C ASP A 177 6.02 13.69 -23.48
N PHE A 178 5.70 14.37 -22.38
CA PHE A 178 4.34 14.76 -22.03
C PHE A 178 4.01 16.19 -22.45
N GLY A 179 2.84 16.35 -23.08
CA GLY A 179 2.23 17.67 -23.29
C GLY A 179 1.72 18.28 -21.98
N ALA A 180 1.84 19.59 -21.85
CA ALA A 180 1.39 20.33 -20.65
C ALA A 180 -0.09 20.07 -20.31
N GLY A 181 -0.95 19.87 -21.31
CA GLY A 181 -2.36 19.55 -21.10
C GLY A 181 -2.58 18.20 -20.39
N GLN A 182 -1.79 17.17 -20.75
CA GLN A 182 -1.91 15.85 -20.13
C GLN A 182 -1.43 15.88 -18.67
N LEU A 183 -0.32 16.56 -18.40
CA LEU A 183 0.16 16.80 -17.04
C LEU A 183 -0.85 17.64 -16.23
N GLY A 184 -1.47 18.65 -16.84
CA GLY A 184 -2.52 19.45 -16.23
C GLY A 184 -3.71 18.62 -15.80
N TRP A 185 -4.24 17.77 -16.67
CA TRP A 185 -5.35 16.87 -16.33
C TRP A 185 -4.99 15.86 -15.24
N MET A 186 -3.76 15.32 -15.26
CA MET A 186 -3.27 14.45 -14.19
C MET A 186 -3.22 15.18 -12.85
N ALA A 187 -2.64 16.38 -12.81
CA ALA A 187 -2.55 17.19 -11.59
C ALA A 187 -3.94 17.58 -11.06
N VAL A 188 -4.86 17.99 -11.94
CA VAL A 188 -6.25 18.28 -11.58
C VAL A 188 -6.92 17.03 -11.01
N SER A 189 -6.79 15.89 -11.68
CA SER A 189 -7.38 14.62 -11.21
C SER A 189 -6.84 14.20 -9.85
N ALA A 190 -5.53 14.38 -9.61
CA ALA A 190 -4.88 14.11 -8.33
C ALA A 190 -5.43 15.00 -7.21
N ILE A 191 -5.51 16.31 -7.43
CA ILE A 191 -5.95 17.26 -6.40
C ILE A 191 -7.45 17.16 -6.15
N VAL A 192 -8.26 17.21 -7.21
CA VAL A 192 -9.72 17.13 -7.12
C VAL A 192 -10.15 15.76 -6.60
N GLY A 193 -9.52 14.70 -7.08
CA GLY A 193 -9.80 13.34 -6.59
C GLY A 193 -9.46 13.20 -5.12
N TRP A 194 -8.27 13.63 -4.68
CA TRP A 194 -7.88 13.53 -3.28
C TRP A 194 -8.78 14.38 -2.37
N LYS A 195 -8.98 15.67 -2.68
CA LYS A 195 -9.78 16.57 -1.84
C LYS A 195 -11.27 16.28 -1.88
N GLY A 196 -11.79 15.90 -3.05
CA GLY A 196 -13.16 15.39 -3.17
C GLY A 196 -13.35 14.09 -2.40
N GLY A 197 -12.38 13.17 -2.47
CA GLY A 197 -12.41 11.93 -1.71
C GLY A 197 -12.36 12.16 -0.20
N GLU A 198 -11.52 13.08 0.28
CA GLU A 198 -11.49 13.48 1.70
C GLU A 198 -12.83 14.07 2.15
N TYR A 199 -13.41 14.96 1.34
CA TYR A 199 -14.70 15.58 1.62
C TYR A 199 -15.85 14.56 1.71
N LEU A 200 -15.84 13.55 0.83
CA LEU A 200 -16.81 12.45 0.82
C LEU A 200 -16.53 11.38 1.89
N GLY A 201 -15.44 11.49 2.65
CA GLY A 201 -15.04 10.50 3.64
C GLY A 201 -14.57 9.17 3.04
N LEU A 202 -14.04 9.19 1.80
CA LEU A 202 -13.48 7.99 1.18
C LEU A 202 -12.25 7.52 1.96
N PHE A 203 -12.22 6.24 2.30
CA PHE A 203 -11.05 5.58 2.85
C PHE A 203 -9.89 5.63 1.86
N GLY A 204 -8.66 5.84 2.32
CA GLY A 204 -7.52 5.96 1.42
C GLY A 204 -7.72 7.02 0.34
N ALA A 205 -8.41 8.14 0.66
CA ALA A 205 -8.78 9.20 -0.29
C ALA A 205 -7.62 9.67 -1.18
N SER A 206 -6.40 9.68 -0.64
CA SER A 206 -5.18 10.03 -1.38
C SER A 206 -4.82 9.08 -2.53
N ILE A 207 -5.40 7.88 -2.60
CA ILE A 207 -5.24 6.95 -3.74
C ILE A 207 -6.57 6.73 -4.44
N LEU A 208 -7.63 6.40 -3.69
CA LEU A 208 -8.94 6.06 -4.28
C LEU A 208 -9.58 7.25 -4.98
N GLY A 209 -9.50 8.44 -4.40
CA GLY A 209 -10.05 9.65 -4.99
C GLY A 209 -9.45 9.97 -6.36
N PRO A 210 -8.12 10.15 -6.47
CA PRO A 210 -7.42 10.33 -7.74
C PRO A 210 -7.68 9.19 -8.73
N MET A 211 -7.72 7.94 -8.26
CA MET A 211 -8.00 6.80 -9.13
C MET A 211 -9.38 6.90 -9.79
N ILE A 212 -10.42 7.24 -9.03
CA ILE A 212 -11.78 7.38 -9.55
C ILE A 212 -11.88 8.52 -10.56
N THR A 213 -11.32 9.69 -10.23
CA THR A 213 -11.35 10.85 -11.14
C THR A 213 -10.53 10.62 -12.39
N THR A 214 -9.33 10.04 -12.28
CA THR A 214 -8.51 9.70 -13.44
C THR A 214 -9.14 8.60 -14.28
N ALA A 215 -9.77 7.58 -13.68
CA ALA A 215 -10.47 6.53 -14.43
C ALA A 215 -11.62 7.11 -15.27
N ALA A 216 -12.40 8.05 -14.72
CA ALA A 216 -13.44 8.74 -15.49
C ALA A 216 -12.86 9.53 -16.68
N LEU A 217 -11.76 10.24 -16.46
CA LEU A 217 -11.06 10.98 -17.53
C LEU A 217 -10.41 10.04 -18.57
N SER A 218 -9.92 8.88 -18.14
CA SER A 218 -9.34 7.88 -19.04
C SER A 218 -10.40 7.22 -19.91
N MET A 219 -11.55 6.87 -19.32
CA MET A 219 -12.72 6.36 -20.05
C MET A 219 -13.28 7.37 -21.06
N ALA A 220 -13.17 8.67 -20.76
CA ALA A 220 -13.54 9.75 -21.69
C ALA A 220 -12.48 10.01 -22.78
N GLY A 221 -11.35 9.30 -22.78
CA GLY A 221 -10.26 9.49 -23.74
C GLY A 221 -9.40 10.74 -23.49
N ILE A 222 -9.55 11.40 -22.33
CA ILE A 222 -8.81 12.63 -21.99
C ILE A 222 -7.41 12.28 -21.45
N ILE A 223 -7.34 11.32 -20.51
CA ILE A 223 -6.05 10.81 -20.00
C ILE A 223 -5.76 9.47 -20.67
N THR A 224 -4.78 9.46 -21.56
CA THR A 224 -4.45 8.32 -22.42
C THR A 224 -3.20 7.55 -22.00
N GLN A 225 -2.45 8.07 -21.02
CA GLN A 225 -1.18 7.51 -20.58
C GLN A 225 -1.08 7.57 -19.06
N ARG A 226 -0.24 6.70 -18.49
CA ARG A 226 0.15 6.74 -17.08
C ARG A 226 0.98 8.00 -16.78
N PRO A 227 1.10 8.40 -15.51
CA PRO A 227 2.02 9.46 -15.10
C PRO A 227 3.46 9.20 -15.57
N PRO A 228 4.25 10.28 -15.75
CA PRO A 228 5.66 10.17 -16.07
C PRO A 228 6.42 9.29 -15.08
N ALA A 229 7.47 8.62 -15.56
CA ALA A 229 8.32 7.77 -14.73
C ALA A 229 8.84 8.51 -13.49
N GLU A 230 9.24 9.77 -13.65
CA GLU A 230 9.77 10.63 -12.60
C GLU A 230 8.74 10.90 -11.49
N ALA A 231 7.44 11.00 -11.85
CA ALA A 231 6.38 11.16 -10.87
C ALA A 231 6.21 9.88 -10.04
N ILE A 232 6.26 8.71 -10.68
CA ILE A 232 6.15 7.41 -10.00
C ILE A 232 7.38 7.17 -9.10
N MET A 233 8.58 7.54 -9.56
CA MET A 233 9.81 7.50 -8.75
C MET A 233 9.70 8.42 -7.53
N LEU A 234 9.11 9.61 -7.68
CA LEU A 234 8.83 10.51 -6.56
C LEU A 234 7.85 9.87 -5.55
N ALA A 235 6.80 9.20 -6.03
CA ALA A 235 5.87 8.47 -5.18
C ALA A 235 6.58 7.36 -4.38
N GLN A 236 7.40 6.55 -5.06
CA GLN A 236 8.23 5.52 -4.43
C GLN A 236 9.12 6.10 -3.33
N LEU A 237 9.78 7.23 -3.58
CA LEU A 237 10.67 7.90 -2.62
C LEU A 237 9.95 8.20 -1.31
N PHE A 238 8.79 8.86 -1.40
CA PHE A 238 8.04 9.25 -0.22
C PHE A 238 7.35 8.08 0.50
N ILE A 239 7.00 7.01 -0.23
CA ILE A 239 6.51 5.76 0.36
C ILE A 239 7.63 5.09 1.16
N GLY A 240 8.83 4.96 0.57
CA GLY A 240 9.99 4.37 1.24
C GLY A 240 10.37 5.14 2.52
N ILE A 241 10.39 6.48 2.46
CA ILE A 241 10.55 7.33 3.65
C ILE A 241 9.48 7.00 4.70
N GLY A 242 8.22 6.94 4.26
CA GLY A 242 7.07 6.69 5.14
C GLY A 242 7.15 5.38 5.90
N ILE A 243 7.69 4.32 5.28
CA ILE A 243 7.90 2.99 5.88
C ILE A 243 9.09 3.05 6.85
N GLY A 244 10.25 3.55 6.42
CA GLY A 244 11.48 3.53 7.22
C GLY A 244 11.36 4.33 8.52
N VAL A 245 10.65 5.47 8.50
CA VAL A 245 10.48 6.33 9.67
C VAL A 245 9.59 5.72 10.76
N GLN A 246 8.79 4.68 10.48
CA GLN A 246 7.91 4.06 11.49
C GLN A 246 8.69 3.47 12.69
N TYR A 247 9.96 3.13 12.48
CA TYR A 247 10.82 2.48 13.47
C TYR A 247 11.61 3.45 14.35
N VAL A 248 11.40 4.77 14.19
CA VAL A 248 12.09 5.77 15.02
C VAL A 248 11.74 5.55 16.49
N GLY A 249 12.78 5.49 17.32
CA GLY A 249 12.64 5.28 18.76
C GLY A 249 12.09 3.91 19.15
N VAL A 250 12.16 2.90 18.27
CA VAL A 250 11.73 1.54 18.60
C VAL A 250 12.58 0.95 19.72
N THR A 251 11.93 0.40 20.73
CA THR A 251 12.61 -0.26 21.85
C THR A 251 12.79 -1.75 21.58
N LEU A 252 13.73 -2.40 22.29
CA LEU A 252 13.91 -3.85 22.18
C LEU A 252 12.65 -4.63 22.56
N ARG A 253 11.84 -4.10 23.49
CA ARG A 253 10.55 -4.70 23.88
C ARG A 253 9.55 -4.63 22.73
N GLU A 254 9.41 -3.47 22.09
CA GLU A 254 8.55 -3.30 20.92
C GLU A 254 9.02 -4.15 19.73
N LEU A 255 10.34 -4.28 19.53
CA LEU A 255 10.89 -5.17 18.50
C LEU A 255 10.47 -6.63 18.74
N ARG A 256 10.62 -7.11 19.98
CA ARG A 256 10.24 -8.49 20.34
C ARG A 256 8.73 -8.73 20.31
N MET A 257 7.92 -7.73 20.67
CA MET A 257 6.48 -7.90 20.82
C MET A 257 5.71 -7.58 19.53
N PHE A 258 6.04 -6.49 18.84
CA PHE A 258 5.27 -5.96 17.71
C PHE A 258 5.90 -6.34 16.36
N VAL A 259 7.22 -6.22 16.23
CA VAL A 259 7.88 -6.54 14.96
C VAL A 259 7.93 -8.05 14.75
N LEU A 260 8.29 -8.84 15.76
CA LEU A 260 8.27 -10.31 15.62
C LEU A 260 6.85 -10.86 15.42
N SER A 261 5.84 -10.31 16.08
CA SER A 261 4.45 -10.74 15.83
C SER A 261 3.98 -10.36 14.43
N GLY A 262 4.35 -9.17 13.93
CA GLY A 262 4.14 -8.78 12.54
C GLY A 262 4.83 -9.72 11.56
N LEU A 263 6.11 -10.07 11.78
CA LEU A 263 6.86 -11.00 10.94
C LEU A 263 6.24 -12.41 10.94
N ALA A 264 5.88 -12.93 12.11
CA ALA A 264 5.21 -14.21 12.22
C ALA A 264 3.85 -14.21 11.51
N PHE A 265 3.07 -13.13 11.65
CA PHE A 265 1.80 -13.01 10.97
C PHE A 265 1.94 -12.85 9.45
N VAL A 266 3.00 -12.20 8.96
CA VAL A 266 3.32 -12.15 7.52
C VAL A 266 3.46 -13.56 6.96
N MET A 267 4.04 -14.52 7.69
CA MET A 267 4.14 -15.90 7.23
C MET A 267 2.77 -16.56 7.07
N VAL A 268 1.85 -16.31 8.00
CA VAL A 268 0.45 -16.78 7.90
C VAL A 268 -0.21 -16.18 6.66
N LEU A 269 -0.06 -14.87 6.47
CA LEU A 269 -0.62 -14.18 5.30
C LEU A 269 0.02 -14.68 3.99
N ALA A 270 1.30 -15.01 3.98
CA ALA A 270 1.99 -15.55 2.81
C ALA A 270 1.47 -16.93 2.43
N VAL A 271 1.23 -17.81 3.42
CA VAL A 271 0.62 -19.13 3.17
C VAL A 271 -0.80 -18.99 2.62
N LEU A 272 -1.63 -18.12 3.22
CA LEU A 272 -2.98 -17.88 2.72
C LEU A 272 -2.97 -17.27 1.31
N ALA A 273 -2.09 -16.29 1.06
CA ALA A 273 -1.95 -15.69 -0.25
C ALA A 273 -1.53 -16.74 -1.30
N ALA A 274 -0.52 -17.55 -0.99
CA ALA A 274 -0.06 -18.63 -1.88
C ALA A 274 -1.17 -19.65 -2.16
N ALA A 275 -1.96 -20.05 -1.16
CA ALA A 275 -3.06 -20.98 -1.35
C ALA A 275 -4.16 -20.41 -2.28
N PHE A 276 -4.52 -19.13 -2.11
CA PHE A 276 -5.49 -18.48 -2.98
C PHE A 276 -4.95 -18.23 -4.38
N THR A 277 -3.68 -17.81 -4.51
CA THR A 277 -2.99 -17.68 -5.80
C THR A 277 -2.97 -19.01 -6.54
N GLU A 278 -2.56 -20.09 -5.89
CA GLU A 278 -2.53 -21.44 -6.49
C GLU A 278 -3.94 -21.86 -6.93
N PHE A 279 -4.96 -21.64 -6.09
CA PHE A 279 -6.34 -21.96 -6.43
C PHE A 279 -6.82 -21.22 -7.69
N VAL A 280 -6.59 -19.89 -7.79
CA VAL A 280 -7.03 -19.13 -8.98
C VAL A 280 -6.24 -19.47 -10.23
N VAL A 281 -4.99 -19.92 -10.08
CA VAL A 281 -4.15 -20.37 -11.19
C VAL A 281 -4.61 -21.72 -11.72
N LEU A 282 -4.79 -22.71 -10.84
CA LEU A 282 -5.23 -24.05 -11.20
C LEU A 282 -6.64 -24.07 -11.79
N THR A 283 -7.50 -23.15 -11.36
CA THR A 283 -8.86 -23.01 -11.91
C THR A 283 -8.92 -22.15 -13.18
N GLY A 284 -7.79 -21.59 -13.63
CA GLY A 284 -7.71 -20.74 -14.82
C GLY A 284 -8.34 -19.36 -14.66
N LEU A 285 -8.62 -18.93 -13.43
CA LEU A 285 -9.23 -17.63 -13.12
C LEU A 285 -8.21 -16.49 -13.11
N ALA A 286 -6.93 -16.81 -12.96
CA ALA A 286 -5.86 -15.82 -13.01
C ALA A 286 -4.59 -16.44 -13.59
N ARG A 287 -3.77 -15.58 -14.21
CA ARG A 287 -2.37 -15.91 -14.49
C ARG A 287 -1.55 -15.88 -13.19
N PRO A 288 -0.44 -16.63 -13.10
CA PRO A 288 0.31 -16.76 -11.84
C PRO A 288 0.82 -15.44 -11.26
N LEU A 289 1.36 -14.57 -12.12
CA LEU A 289 1.88 -13.25 -11.73
C LEU A 289 0.78 -12.35 -11.14
N GLU A 290 -0.34 -12.23 -11.85
CA GLU A 290 -1.49 -11.43 -11.46
C GLU A 290 -2.18 -11.98 -10.22
N GLY A 291 -2.31 -13.31 -10.11
CA GLY A 291 -2.83 -14.00 -8.93
C GLY A 291 -1.97 -13.76 -7.69
N PHE A 292 -0.64 -13.79 -7.83
CA PHE A 292 0.27 -13.46 -6.73
C PHE A 292 0.09 -12.02 -6.27
N LEU A 293 0.13 -11.06 -7.19
CA LEU A 293 0.01 -9.64 -6.87
C LEU A 293 -1.37 -9.31 -6.27
N ALA A 294 -2.44 -9.91 -6.77
CA ALA A 294 -3.80 -9.67 -6.29
C ALA A 294 -4.03 -10.13 -4.84
N PHE A 295 -3.50 -11.29 -4.47
CA PHE A 295 -3.65 -11.86 -3.12
C PHE A 295 -2.51 -11.51 -2.16
N ALA A 296 -1.41 -10.92 -2.65
CA ALA A 296 -0.30 -10.48 -1.81
C ALA A 296 -0.79 -9.55 -0.67
N PRO A 297 -0.37 -9.80 0.58
CA PRO A 297 -0.88 -9.10 1.77
C PRO A 297 -0.25 -7.72 2.00
N GLY A 298 0.03 -6.99 0.91
CA GLY A 298 0.75 -5.71 0.90
C GLY A 298 -0.15 -4.49 1.04
N GLY A 299 0.49 -3.35 1.26
CA GLY A 299 -0.19 -2.06 1.15
C GLY A 299 -0.55 -1.75 -0.30
N GLN A 300 -1.63 -0.99 -0.47
CA GLN A 300 -2.18 -0.68 -1.80
C GLN A 300 -1.16 0.05 -2.68
N ALA A 301 -0.41 0.99 -2.10
CA ALA A 301 0.58 1.80 -2.83
C ALA A 301 1.74 0.94 -3.33
N GLU A 302 2.26 0.06 -2.48
CA GLU A 302 3.44 -0.75 -2.74
C GLU A 302 3.14 -1.84 -3.79
N LEU A 303 2.00 -2.51 -3.69
CA LEU A 303 1.59 -3.51 -4.69
C LEU A 303 1.26 -2.87 -6.03
N THR A 304 0.70 -1.65 -6.04
CA THR A 304 0.51 -0.87 -7.27
C THR A 304 1.85 -0.60 -7.96
N VAL A 305 2.86 -0.19 -7.19
CA VAL A 305 4.21 0.03 -7.72
C VAL A 305 4.78 -1.25 -8.32
N LEU A 306 4.69 -2.38 -7.60
CA LEU A 306 5.18 -3.66 -8.10
C LEU A 306 4.47 -4.09 -9.38
N ALA A 307 3.14 -3.98 -9.43
CA ALA A 307 2.34 -4.30 -10.60
C ALA A 307 2.71 -3.45 -11.83
N ILE A 308 2.95 -2.15 -11.63
CA ILE A 308 3.43 -1.25 -12.69
C ILE A 308 4.80 -1.71 -13.22
N VAL A 309 5.74 -2.00 -12.31
CA VAL A 309 7.13 -2.27 -12.66
C VAL A 309 7.32 -3.64 -13.33
N VAL A 310 6.51 -4.64 -12.99
CA VAL A 310 6.53 -5.94 -13.69
C VAL A 310 5.60 -5.99 -14.89
N GLY A 311 4.87 -4.91 -15.18
CA GLY A 311 3.95 -4.85 -16.32
C GLY A 311 2.74 -5.78 -16.19
N ALA A 312 2.32 -6.10 -14.96
CA ALA A 312 1.14 -6.92 -14.72
C ALA A 312 -0.14 -6.22 -15.18
N ASP A 313 -1.21 -7.00 -15.36
CA ASP A 313 -2.56 -6.45 -15.54
C ASP A 313 -3.00 -5.69 -14.28
N LEU A 314 -2.80 -4.37 -14.32
CA LEU A 314 -3.20 -3.46 -13.27
C LEU A 314 -4.71 -3.48 -13.01
N GLY A 315 -5.54 -3.70 -14.03
CA GLY A 315 -6.98 -3.81 -13.86
C GLY A 315 -7.33 -4.96 -12.94
N PHE A 316 -6.76 -6.14 -13.20
CA PHE A 316 -6.94 -7.32 -12.37
C PHE A 316 -6.50 -7.08 -10.93
N VAL A 317 -5.25 -6.66 -10.72
CA VAL A 317 -4.66 -6.49 -9.38
C VAL A 317 -5.43 -5.44 -8.57
N VAL A 318 -5.76 -4.31 -9.20
CA VAL A 318 -6.46 -3.21 -8.54
C VAL A 318 -7.88 -3.62 -8.17
N LEU A 319 -8.62 -4.30 -9.05
CA LEU A 319 -9.99 -4.72 -8.75
C LEU A 319 -10.05 -5.60 -7.49
N HIS A 320 -9.09 -6.53 -7.33
CA HIS A 320 -8.99 -7.34 -6.12
C HIS A 320 -8.67 -6.50 -4.88
N HIS A 321 -7.72 -5.57 -4.97
CA HIS A 321 -7.37 -4.69 -3.86
C HIS A 321 -8.48 -3.71 -3.47
N LEU A 322 -9.25 -3.20 -4.43
CA LEU A 322 -10.41 -2.36 -4.17
C LEU A 322 -11.51 -3.13 -3.46
N THR A 323 -11.85 -4.32 -3.96
CA THR A 323 -12.81 -5.21 -3.29
C THR A 323 -12.34 -5.52 -1.87
N ARG A 324 -11.06 -5.82 -1.68
CA ARG A 324 -10.46 -6.07 -0.35
C ARG A 324 -10.68 -4.87 0.58
N ILE A 325 -10.39 -3.67 0.11
CA ILE A 325 -10.56 -2.44 0.88
C ILE A 325 -12.02 -2.24 1.26
N VAL A 326 -12.95 -2.38 0.30
CA VAL A 326 -14.40 -2.26 0.55
C VAL A 326 -14.85 -3.27 1.60
N VAL A 327 -14.45 -4.54 1.47
CA VAL A 327 -14.78 -5.60 2.44
C VAL A 327 -14.22 -5.29 3.82
N VAL A 328 -12.96 -4.86 3.93
CA VAL A 328 -12.34 -4.54 5.22
C VAL A 328 -13.04 -3.37 5.90
N ILE A 329 -13.33 -2.28 5.17
CA ILE A 329 -13.99 -1.09 5.72
C ILE A 329 -15.42 -1.40 6.16
N THR A 330 -16.19 -2.07 5.30
CA THR A 330 -17.60 -2.38 5.59
C THR A 330 -17.73 -3.46 6.68
N GLY A 331 -16.78 -4.40 6.73
CA GLY A 331 -16.70 -5.45 7.73
C GLY A 331 -16.22 -4.98 9.10
N ALA A 332 -15.31 -3.99 9.17
CA ALA A 332 -14.75 -3.46 10.42
C ALA A 332 -15.78 -3.07 11.49
N PRO A 333 -16.79 -2.22 11.21
CA PRO A 333 -17.78 -1.84 12.23
C PRO A 333 -18.71 -2.99 12.63
N LEU A 334 -18.97 -3.95 11.72
CA LEU A 334 -19.78 -5.14 12.01
C LEU A 334 -19.05 -6.07 12.99
N MET A 335 -17.75 -6.29 12.77
CA MET A 335 -16.94 -7.12 13.66
C MET A 335 -16.63 -6.43 14.98
N ALA A 336 -16.39 -5.11 14.99
CA ALA A 336 -16.22 -4.36 16.24
C ALA A 336 -17.44 -4.50 17.16
N ARG A 337 -18.66 -4.49 16.58
CA ARG A 337 -19.92 -4.75 17.32
C ARG A 337 -19.99 -6.18 17.86
N TYR A 338 -19.62 -7.17 17.06
CA TYR A 338 -19.65 -8.58 17.47
C TYR A 338 -18.61 -8.89 18.57
N MET A 339 -17.44 -8.25 18.52
CA MET A 339 -16.34 -8.45 19.45
C MET A 339 -16.45 -7.62 20.74
N GLY A 340 -17.54 -6.86 20.93
CA GLY A 340 -17.75 -6.04 22.12
C GLY A 340 -16.75 -4.87 22.25
N VAL A 341 -16.15 -4.43 21.14
CA VAL A 341 -15.23 -3.29 21.13
C VAL A 341 -16.03 -2.00 21.37
N PRO A 342 -15.65 -1.14 22.33
CA PRO A 342 -16.36 0.12 22.59
C PRO A 342 -16.48 0.97 21.32
N ARG A 343 -17.65 1.59 21.09
CA ARG A 343 -17.86 2.43 19.91
C ARG A 343 -16.91 3.62 19.92
N PRO A 344 -16.31 3.99 18.78
CA PRO A 344 -15.60 5.25 18.65
C PRO A 344 -16.52 6.42 19.02
N VAL A 345 -16.02 7.32 19.86
CA VAL A 345 -16.66 8.62 20.09
C VAL A 345 -16.49 9.42 18.80
N ARG A 346 -17.54 9.50 17.96
CA ARG A 346 -17.57 10.36 16.78
C ARG A 346 -17.20 11.79 17.21
N ARG A 347 -15.99 12.25 16.89
CA ARG A 347 -15.71 13.69 16.87
C ARG A 347 -16.42 14.24 15.65
N ARG A 348 -17.44 15.09 15.88
CA ARG A 348 -18.02 15.91 14.82
C ARG A 348 -16.91 16.83 14.27
N PRO A 349 -16.95 17.17 12.96
CA PRO A 349 -15.93 17.98 12.31
C PRO A 349 -15.72 19.33 12.98
#